data_AF-A0A935AF85-F1
#
_entry.id   AF-A0A935AF85-F1
#
_cell.length_a   1.000
_cell.length_b   1.000
_cell.length_c   1.000
_cell.angle_alpha   90.00
_cell.angle_beta   90.00
_cell.angle_gamma   90.00
#
_symmetry.space_group_name_H-M   'P 1'
#
loop_
_entity.id
_entity.type
_entity.pdbx_description
1 polymer ?
#
loop_
_entity_poly.entity_id
_entity_poly.type
_entity_poly.pdbx_seq_one_letter_code
_entity_poly.pdbx_strand_id
1 'polypeptide(L)'
;MHTSNTLQAPLGQSSGAVRIGLNHGYAFDGDSVQLDAELLVANPEEAAGHEWALQLWACEAPFSGQPVRAAMVAELPVGALDTGSPAWVSAFTAACPPAGQAGHSMVLVLAAGRDGQFDQVLDYANFPRTETFVQPRLVGSTGFSVGETTVSLSVDGIENPRAADNLSGTLSLELWALDAPYSNGIPNGMQVAASAIGSLAGQNGWQGLALELPLAARPAGTWHIALLLREWTAFGYVTRDFTNFPLPLSWEAEAVAEPAAEVVAEPVAVAKTVTEAKPAPKAKSASKAAAPKAAAPAKAAAVPATVSVNKASEAELAAVKGLPKAVASAIVAARPFKTLDELVKVKGMGVKMLDKLKGGLSL
;
A
#
# COMPACT_ATOMS: atom_id res chain seq x y z
N MET A 1 -3.00 -0.49 3.22
CA MET A 1 -3.86 -1.15 4.22
C MET A 1 -3.90 -2.63 3.86
N HIS A 2 -3.59 -3.53 4.79
CA HIS A 2 -3.92 -4.95 4.60
C HIS A 2 -5.40 -5.11 4.95
N THR A 3 -6.28 -5.07 3.95
CA THR A 3 -7.70 -5.34 4.16
C THR A 3 -7.86 -6.83 4.49
N SER A 4 -8.19 -7.14 5.74
CA SER A 4 -8.67 -8.48 6.09
C SER A 4 -9.95 -8.73 5.28
N ASN A 5 -9.90 -9.66 4.32
CA ASN A 5 -11.04 -9.96 3.46
C ASN A 5 -12.20 -10.67 4.19
N THR A 6 -12.10 -10.85 5.51
CA THR A 6 -13.11 -11.45 6.38
C THR A 6 -13.52 -10.45 7.44
N LEU A 7 -14.79 -10.04 7.41
CA LEU A 7 -15.43 -9.27 8.49
C LEU A 7 -16.08 -10.25 9.46
N GLN A 8 -15.87 -10.08 10.76
CA GLN A 8 -16.48 -10.88 11.83
C GLN A 8 -16.67 -10.02 13.08
N ALA A 9 -17.76 -10.26 13.82
CA ALA A 9 -17.99 -9.64 15.12
C ALA A 9 -17.81 -10.68 16.23
N PRO A 10 -17.33 -10.30 17.42
CA PRO A 10 -17.24 -11.21 18.56
C PRO A 10 -18.63 -11.73 18.94
N LEU A 11 -18.75 -13.05 19.10
CA LEU A 11 -20.01 -13.70 19.48
C LEU A 11 -20.42 -13.27 20.90
N GLY A 12 -21.54 -12.56 21.01
CA GLY A 12 -22.32 -12.50 22.26
C GLY A 12 -22.11 -11.31 23.20
N GLN A 13 -21.62 -10.16 22.74
CA GLN A 13 -21.63 -8.93 23.54
C GLN A 13 -22.19 -7.71 22.82
N SER A 14 -23.50 -7.51 22.89
CA SER A 14 -24.17 -6.23 22.60
C SER A 14 -24.01 -5.22 23.74
N SER A 15 -22.84 -5.19 24.39
CA SER A 15 -22.55 -4.31 25.53
C SER A 15 -21.11 -3.79 25.59
N GLY A 16 -20.58 -3.36 24.44
CA GLY A 16 -19.36 -2.56 24.39
C GLY A 16 -19.51 -1.19 25.07
N ALA A 17 -18.37 -0.61 25.46
CA ALA A 17 -18.24 0.71 26.07
C ALA A 17 -18.77 1.86 25.20
N VAL A 18 -18.79 1.68 23.88
CA VAL A 18 -19.27 2.63 22.87
C VAL A 18 -20.14 1.85 21.89
N ARG A 19 -21.21 2.46 21.39
CA ARG A 19 -22.16 1.88 20.43
C ARG A 19 -22.58 2.88 19.36
N ILE A 20 -23.05 2.40 18.21
CA ILE A 20 -23.63 3.23 17.16
C ILE A 20 -25.06 3.62 17.56
N GLY A 21 -25.37 4.92 17.51
CA GLY A 21 -26.69 5.48 17.78
C GLY A 21 -27.68 5.28 16.64
N LEU A 22 -28.92 5.71 16.84
CA LEU A 22 -29.98 5.57 15.82
C LEU A 22 -29.74 6.45 14.59
N ASN A 23 -28.98 7.54 14.76
CA ASN A 23 -28.66 8.48 13.71
C ASN A 23 -27.28 8.15 13.11
N HIS A 24 -27.27 7.45 11.98
CA HIS A 24 -26.06 7.11 11.24
C HIS A 24 -26.32 7.05 9.73
N GLY A 25 -25.27 7.24 8.92
CA GLY A 25 -25.37 7.32 7.47
C GLY A 25 -24.01 7.29 6.77
N TYR A 26 -24.06 7.16 5.45
CA TYR A 26 -22.92 7.44 4.58
C TYR A 26 -23.39 8.15 3.32
N ALA A 27 -22.50 8.92 2.69
CA ALA A 27 -22.73 9.53 1.39
C ALA A 27 -21.43 9.54 0.58
N PHE A 28 -21.45 8.97 -0.62
CA PHE A 28 -20.29 8.98 -1.53
C PHE A 28 -20.20 10.30 -2.30
N ASP A 29 -18.98 10.83 -2.39
CA ASP A 29 -18.61 11.95 -3.25
C ASP A 29 -17.31 11.62 -4.00
N GLY A 30 -17.44 11.17 -5.24
CA GLY A 30 -16.32 10.69 -6.06
C GLY A 30 -15.55 9.54 -5.40
N ASP A 31 -14.26 9.76 -5.15
CA ASP A 31 -13.34 8.83 -4.46
C ASP A 31 -13.33 9.00 -2.93
N SER A 32 -14.30 9.74 -2.37
CA SER A 32 -14.46 9.93 -0.93
C SER A 32 -15.84 9.47 -0.45
N VAL A 33 -15.95 9.20 0.84
CA VAL A 33 -17.24 8.95 1.50
C VAL A 33 -17.30 9.75 2.80
N GLN A 34 -18.39 10.48 2.99
CA GLN A 34 -18.76 11.02 4.29
C GLN A 34 -19.36 9.89 5.12
N LEU A 35 -18.86 9.70 6.34
CA LEU A 35 -19.46 8.83 7.35
C LEU A 35 -20.04 9.70 8.46
N ASP A 36 -21.32 9.49 8.75
CA ASP A 36 -22.05 10.17 9.82
C ASP A 36 -22.50 9.15 10.86
N ALA A 37 -22.21 9.39 12.13
CA ALA A 37 -22.71 8.55 13.23
C ALA A 37 -22.78 9.30 14.56
N GLU A 38 -23.92 9.15 15.23
CA GLU A 38 -24.04 9.31 16.67
C GLU A 38 -23.32 8.13 17.37
N LEU A 39 -22.43 8.41 18.32
CA LEU A 39 -21.76 7.41 19.15
C LEU A 39 -22.18 7.54 20.61
N LEU A 40 -22.75 6.45 21.15
CA LEU A 40 -23.27 6.36 22.50
C LEU A 40 -22.19 5.77 23.43
N VAL A 41 -21.52 6.62 24.21
CA VAL A 41 -20.51 6.20 25.19
C VAL A 41 -21.18 5.77 26.50
N ALA A 42 -21.18 4.47 26.77
CA ALA A 42 -21.72 3.87 27.99
C ALA A 42 -20.67 3.73 29.10
N ASN A 43 -19.40 3.52 28.76
CA ASN A 43 -18.29 3.43 29.72
C ASN A 43 -17.09 4.29 29.26
N PRO A 44 -17.00 5.56 29.71
CA PRO A 44 -15.93 6.46 29.25
C PRO A 44 -14.51 6.06 29.68
N GLU A 45 -14.34 5.38 30.82
CA GLU A 45 -13.01 4.94 31.28
C GLU A 45 -12.43 3.84 30.38
N GLU A 46 -13.29 2.92 29.95
CA GLU A 46 -12.95 1.88 28.97
C GLU A 46 -12.79 2.48 27.56
N ALA A 47 -13.66 3.44 27.17
CA ALA A 47 -13.55 4.13 25.88
C ALA A 47 -12.22 4.88 25.73
N ALA A 48 -11.69 5.49 26.79
CA ALA A 48 -10.40 6.16 26.80
C ALA A 48 -9.19 5.20 26.72
N GLY A 49 -9.39 3.88 26.90
CA GLY A 49 -8.35 2.86 26.80
C GLY A 49 -8.10 2.31 25.39
N HIS A 50 -8.83 2.81 24.39
CA HIS A 50 -8.84 2.34 23.01
C HIS A 50 -8.82 3.51 22.02
N GLU A 51 -8.21 3.29 20.86
CA GLU A 51 -8.46 4.12 19.67
C GLU A 51 -9.72 3.59 18.97
N TRP A 52 -10.45 4.46 18.27
CA TRP A 52 -11.73 4.13 17.66
C TRP A 52 -11.72 4.44 16.16
N ALA A 53 -12.46 3.67 15.36
CA ALA A 53 -12.71 3.99 13.97
C ALA A 53 -14.14 3.61 13.56
N LEU A 54 -14.70 4.40 12.64
CA LEU A 54 -15.83 3.98 11.82
C LEU A 54 -15.30 3.35 10.55
N GLN A 55 -15.72 2.13 10.27
CA GLN A 55 -15.42 1.43 9.02
C GLN A 55 -16.71 1.20 8.24
N LEU A 56 -16.68 1.47 6.93
CA LEU A 56 -17.77 1.12 6.03
C LEU A 56 -17.37 -0.12 5.25
N TRP A 57 -18.18 -1.18 5.33
CA TRP A 57 -17.92 -2.45 4.65
C TRP A 57 -19.03 -2.78 3.65
N ALA A 58 -18.62 -3.39 2.53
CA ALA A 58 -19.48 -3.94 1.50
C ALA A 58 -19.49 -5.47 1.58
N CYS A 59 -20.67 -6.05 1.79
CA CYS A 59 -20.91 -7.48 1.94
C CYS A 59 -21.83 -8.02 0.81
N GLU A 60 -21.82 -9.32 0.55
CA GLU A 60 -22.75 -9.95 -0.40
C GLU A 60 -24.19 -10.00 0.13
N ALA A 61 -24.35 -10.07 1.46
CA ALA A 61 -25.63 -10.11 2.17
C ALA A 61 -25.54 -9.28 3.47
N PRO A 62 -26.66 -8.89 4.11
CA PRO A 62 -26.64 -8.15 5.37
C PRO A 62 -25.83 -8.88 6.44
N PHE A 63 -24.96 -8.15 7.12
CA PHE A 63 -24.00 -8.69 8.08
C PHE A 63 -24.71 -9.14 9.36
N SER A 64 -24.46 -10.37 9.78
CA SER A 64 -25.10 -11.03 10.95
C SER A 64 -24.14 -11.21 12.14
N GLY A 65 -22.96 -10.58 12.10
CA GLY A 65 -21.86 -10.81 13.03
C GLY A 65 -21.03 -12.06 12.74
N GLN A 66 -21.54 -13.03 11.95
CA GLN A 66 -20.77 -14.21 11.55
C GLN A 66 -19.63 -13.86 10.59
N PRO A 67 -18.54 -14.64 10.54
CA PRO A 67 -17.46 -14.43 9.57
C PRO A 67 -17.97 -14.48 8.12
N VAL A 68 -17.86 -13.37 7.40
CA VAL A 68 -18.23 -13.25 5.98
C VAL A 68 -17.09 -12.66 5.17
N ARG A 69 -17.03 -13.00 3.88
CA ARG A 69 -16.17 -12.26 2.94
C ARG A 69 -16.76 -10.87 2.70
N ALA A 70 -15.93 -9.85 2.82
CA ALA A 70 -16.34 -8.46 2.68
C ALA A 70 -15.18 -7.59 2.16
N ALA A 71 -15.51 -6.45 1.56
CA ALA A 71 -14.54 -5.41 1.22
C ALA A 71 -14.70 -4.23 2.20
N MET A 72 -13.62 -3.83 2.86
CA MET A 72 -13.60 -2.56 3.58
C MET A 72 -13.51 -1.43 2.56
N VAL A 73 -14.58 -0.64 2.48
CA VAL A 73 -14.70 0.48 1.54
C VAL A 73 -14.05 1.73 2.09
N ALA A 74 -14.18 1.98 3.39
CA ALA A 74 -13.61 3.15 4.04
C ALA A 74 -13.30 2.89 5.50
N GLU A 75 -12.31 3.62 6.02
CA GLU A 75 -11.96 3.67 7.44
C GLU A 75 -11.76 5.14 7.82
N LEU A 76 -12.42 5.56 8.90
CA LEU A 76 -12.36 6.89 9.48
C LEU A 76 -11.98 6.75 10.95
N PRO A 77 -10.71 7.02 11.32
CA PRO A 77 -10.30 7.13 12.71
C PRO A 77 -11.14 8.20 13.41
N VAL A 78 -11.77 7.81 14.51
CA VAL A 78 -12.52 8.68 15.41
C VAL A 78 -11.53 9.22 16.45
N GLY A 79 -11.66 10.51 16.76
CA GLY A 79 -10.83 11.15 17.80
C GLY A 79 -11.12 10.60 19.20
N ALA A 80 -10.49 11.20 20.21
CA ALA A 80 -10.83 10.91 21.60
C ALA A 80 -12.34 11.13 21.85
N LEU A 81 -12.97 10.17 22.53
CA LEU A 81 -14.38 10.24 22.89
C LEU A 81 -14.52 10.90 24.27
N ASP A 82 -15.02 12.13 24.28
CA ASP A 82 -15.10 12.96 25.48
C ASP A 82 -16.17 12.47 26.48
N THR A 83 -16.00 12.87 27.75
CA THR A 83 -16.93 12.54 28.83
C THR A 83 -18.15 13.47 28.87
N GLY A 84 -19.21 13.11 28.14
CA GLY A 84 -20.56 13.65 28.34
C GLY A 84 -21.23 14.16 27.06
N SER A 85 -22.46 13.68 26.84
CA SER A 85 -23.23 13.74 25.57
C SER A 85 -22.74 12.73 24.52
N PRO A 86 -23.63 12.25 23.62
CA PRO A 86 -23.21 11.40 22.52
C PRO A 86 -22.24 12.15 21.60
N ALA A 87 -21.16 11.47 21.19
CA ALA A 87 -20.19 12.05 20.27
C ALA A 87 -20.75 11.97 18.84
N TRP A 88 -20.82 13.10 18.14
CA TRP A 88 -21.23 13.13 16.74
C TRP A 88 -20.00 13.08 15.83
N VAL A 89 -19.87 12.01 15.06
CA VAL A 89 -18.86 11.86 14.01
C VAL A 89 -19.50 12.23 12.67
N SER A 90 -18.86 13.11 11.92
CA SER A 90 -19.29 13.54 10.58
C SER A 90 -18.05 14.04 9.84
N ALA A 91 -17.44 13.18 9.03
CA ALA A 91 -16.25 13.53 8.27
C ALA A 91 -16.11 12.70 6.98
N PHE A 92 -15.39 13.27 6.02
CA PHE A 92 -14.98 12.58 4.80
C PHE A 92 -13.71 11.76 5.03
N THR A 93 -13.68 10.56 4.47
CA THR A 93 -12.47 9.73 4.32
C THR A 93 -12.40 9.18 2.89
N ALA A 94 -11.26 8.59 2.54
CA ALA A 94 -11.06 7.94 1.24
C ALA A 94 -12.01 6.74 1.08
N ALA A 95 -12.59 6.59 -0.12
CA ALA A 95 -13.41 5.45 -0.49
C ALA A 95 -12.67 4.55 -1.49
N CYS A 96 -12.60 3.27 -1.17
CA CYS A 96 -12.13 2.19 -2.03
C CYS A 96 -13.28 1.19 -2.27
N PRO A 97 -14.27 1.51 -3.12
CA PRO A 97 -15.34 0.57 -3.47
C PRO A 97 -14.80 -0.79 -3.94
N PRO A 98 -15.54 -1.90 -3.70
CA PRO A 98 -15.23 -3.18 -4.31
C PRO A 98 -15.22 -3.06 -5.83
N ALA A 99 -14.30 -3.78 -6.47
CA ALA A 99 -14.24 -3.88 -7.92
C ALA A 99 -15.43 -4.70 -8.46
N GLY A 100 -15.88 -4.37 -9.66
CA GLY A 100 -16.97 -5.04 -10.35
C GLY A 100 -18.28 -4.26 -10.34
N GLN A 101 -19.34 -4.95 -10.73
CA GLN A 101 -20.65 -4.37 -11.04
C GLN A 101 -21.78 -4.95 -10.16
N ALA A 102 -21.40 -5.68 -9.09
CA ALA A 102 -22.35 -6.31 -8.17
C ALA A 102 -23.01 -5.29 -7.24
N GLY A 103 -24.22 -5.62 -6.79
CA GLY A 103 -24.86 -4.92 -5.68
C GLY A 103 -24.34 -5.44 -4.34
N HIS A 104 -24.12 -4.54 -3.38
CA HIS A 104 -23.59 -4.86 -2.06
C HIS A 104 -24.53 -4.47 -0.93
N SER A 105 -24.63 -5.31 0.09
CA SER A 105 -25.22 -4.95 1.37
C SER A 105 -24.19 -4.17 2.18
N MET A 106 -24.51 -2.92 2.54
CA MET A 106 -23.58 -2.05 3.26
C MET A 106 -23.77 -2.16 4.77
N VAL A 107 -22.67 -2.16 5.51
CA VAL A 107 -22.68 -2.14 6.98
C VAL A 107 -21.67 -1.11 7.51
N LEU A 108 -22.14 -0.23 8.40
CA LEU A 108 -21.26 0.61 9.22
C LEU A 108 -20.80 -0.20 10.43
N VAL A 109 -19.52 -0.18 10.71
CA VAL A 109 -18.87 -0.93 11.79
C VAL A 109 -18.17 0.07 12.70
N LEU A 110 -18.39 -0.05 14.01
CA LEU A 110 -17.58 0.60 15.02
C LEU A 110 -16.47 -0.38 15.42
N ALA A 111 -15.24 -0.01 15.12
CA ALA A 111 -14.06 -0.79 15.45
C ALA A 111 -13.25 -0.09 16.56
N ALA A 112 -12.75 -0.88 17.50
CA ALA A 112 -11.75 -0.47 18.48
C ALA A 112 -10.36 -0.94 18.02
N GLY A 113 -9.32 -0.24 18.48
CA GLY A 113 -7.97 -0.44 17.98
C GLY A 113 -6.88 0.12 18.89
N ARG A 114 -5.63 -0.09 18.44
CA ARG A 114 -4.40 0.48 19.03
C ARG A 114 -3.35 0.68 17.94
N ASP A 115 -2.48 1.68 18.13
CA ASP A 115 -1.39 2.04 17.22
C ASP A 115 -1.86 2.21 15.75
N GLY A 116 -3.08 2.72 15.56
CA GLY A 116 -3.71 2.90 14.25
C GLY A 116 -4.21 1.63 13.56
N GLN A 117 -4.37 0.52 14.29
CA GLN A 117 -4.95 -0.73 13.79
C GLN A 117 -6.31 -0.98 14.46
N PHE A 118 -7.39 -1.03 13.66
CA PHE A 118 -8.78 -1.15 14.11
C PHE A 118 -9.37 -2.51 13.72
N ASP A 119 -8.86 -3.59 14.33
CA ASP A 119 -9.23 -4.97 14.00
C ASP A 119 -10.35 -5.54 14.89
N GLN A 120 -10.66 -4.90 16.02
CA GLN A 120 -11.68 -5.35 16.97
C GLN A 120 -13.05 -4.73 16.63
N VAL A 121 -13.96 -5.51 16.05
CA VAL A 121 -15.36 -5.08 15.85
C VAL A 121 -16.11 -5.04 17.19
N LEU A 122 -16.71 -3.89 17.51
CA LEU A 122 -17.45 -3.63 18.76
C LEU A 122 -18.96 -3.52 18.55
N ASP A 123 -19.39 -2.88 17.47
CA ASP A 123 -20.81 -2.70 17.12
C ASP A 123 -20.98 -2.54 15.60
N TYR A 124 -22.19 -2.76 15.08
CA TYR A 124 -22.48 -2.60 13.65
C TYR A 124 -23.93 -2.24 13.34
N ALA A 125 -24.11 -1.48 12.27
CA ALA A 125 -25.42 -1.07 11.74
C ALA A 125 -25.51 -1.37 10.24
N ASN A 126 -26.45 -2.25 9.86
CA ASN A 126 -26.71 -2.59 8.46
C ASN A 126 -27.61 -1.55 7.80
N PHE A 127 -27.28 -1.17 6.56
CA PHE A 127 -28.16 -0.33 5.75
C PHE A 127 -29.13 -1.20 4.93
N PRO A 128 -30.43 -0.85 4.87
CA PRO A 128 -31.45 -1.68 4.24
C PRO A 128 -31.48 -1.60 2.71
N ARG A 129 -30.70 -0.70 2.11
CA ARG A 129 -30.58 -0.56 0.65
C ARG A 129 -29.28 -1.18 0.17
N THR A 130 -29.38 -1.96 -0.92
CA THR A 130 -28.23 -2.42 -1.68
C THR A 130 -27.57 -1.23 -2.38
N GLU A 131 -26.26 -1.12 -2.26
CA GLU A 131 -25.43 -0.12 -2.94
C GLU A 131 -24.85 -0.69 -4.24
N THR A 132 -24.61 0.13 -5.26
CA THR A 132 -23.96 -0.31 -6.51
C THR A 132 -23.08 0.80 -7.07
N PHE A 133 -21.81 0.48 -7.28
CA PHE A 133 -20.78 1.49 -7.56
C PHE A 133 -20.68 1.81 -9.05
N VAL A 134 -20.89 3.08 -9.39
CA VAL A 134 -20.78 3.58 -10.77
C VAL A 134 -19.30 3.90 -11.06
N GLN A 135 -18.60 2.92 -11.63
CA GLN A 135 -17.16 2.97 -11.90
C GLN A 135 -16.81 2.48 -13.31
N PRO A 136 -15.64 2.87 -13.86
CA PRO A 136 -15.14 2.35 -15.13
C PRO A 136 -15.14 0.83 -15.15
N ARG A 137 -15.73 0.25 -16.21
CA ARG A 137 -16.08 -1.17 -16.28
C ARG A 137 -15.68 -1.83 -17.59
N LEU A 138 -15.46 -3.14 -17.53
CA LEU A 138 -15.32 -4.01 -18.69
C LEU A 138 -16.71 -4.35 -19.24
N VAL A 139 -16.84 -4.43 -20.56
CA VAL A 139 -18.11 -4.71 -21.25
C VAL A 139 -17.86 -5.74 -22.35
N GLY A 140 -18.77 -6.71 -22.47
CA GLY A 140 -18.64 -7.83 -23.40
C GLY A 140 -17.60 -8.85 -22.94
N SER A 141 -16.95 -9.49 -23.90
CA SER A 141 -15.95 -10.53 -23.70
C SER A 141 -14.57 -9.93 -23.42
N THR A 142 -13.76 -10.64 -22.65
CA THR A 142 -12.32 -10.40 -22.56
C THR A 142 -11.55 -11.69 -22.86
N GLY A 143 -10.36 -11.56 -23.42
CA GLY A 143 -9.51 -12.67 -23.79
C GLY A 143 -8.03 -12.32 -23.68
N PHE A 144 -7.19 -13.35 -23.61
CA PHE A 144 -5.74 -13.19 -23.67
C PHE A 144 -5.08 -14.41 -24.31
N SER A 145 -3.89 -14.21 -24.86
CA SER A 145 -2.96 -15.29 -25.22
C SER A 145 -1.54 -14.89 -24.85
N VAL A 146 -0.79 -15.82 -24.25
CA VAL A 146 0.60 -15.61 -23.85
C VAL A 146 1.52 -16.32 -24.84
N GLY A 147 2.37 -15.56 -25.52
CA GLY A 147 3.43 -16.06 -26.38
C GLY A 147 4.77 -16.17 -25.63
N GLU A 148 5.88 -16.22 -26.37
CA GLU A 148 7.20 -16.32 -25.76
C GLU A 148 7.62 -15.01 -25.06
N THR A 149 7.45 -13.86 -25.73
CA THR A 149 7.88 -12.54 -25.23
C THR A 149 6.76 -11.51 -25.18
N THR A 150 5.57 -11.86 -25.68
CA THR A 150 4.40 -10.98 -25.73
C THR A 150 3.15 -11.61 -25.13
N VAL A 151 2.21 -10.76 -24.76
CA VAL A 151 0.85 -11.09 -24.35
C VAL A 151 -0.10 -10.30 -25.22
N SER A 152 -0.94 -11.01 -25.98
CA SER A 152 -2.08 -10.43 -26.68
C SER A 152 -3.24 -10.31 -25.70
N LEU A 153 -3.86 -9.14 -25.58
CA LEU A 153 -5.10 -8.92 -24.84
C LEU A 153 -6.21 -8.49 -25.81
N SER A 154 -7.42 -9.02 -25.61
CA SER A 154 -8.64 -8.54 -26.26
C SER A 154 -9.70 -8.14 -25.24
N VAL A 155 -10.36 -7.01 -25.47
CA VAL A 155 -11.49 -6.51 -24.65
C VAL A 155 -12.54 -5.91 -25.59
N ASP A 156 -13.75 -6.47 -25.57
CA ASP A 156 -14.85 -6.02 -26.43
C ASP A 156 -15.20 -4.55 -26.19
N GLY A 157 -15.23 -4.10 -24.92
CA GLY A 157 -15.35 -2.68 -24.60
C GLY A 157 -14.97 -2.30 -23.17
N ILE A 158 -14.70 -1.00 -22.98
CA ILE A 158 -14.53 -0.35 -21.67
C ILE A 158 -15.44 0.87 -21.65
N GLU A 159 -16.23 1.02 -20.61
CA GLU A 159 -17.13 2.17 -20.42
C GLU A 159 -16.82 2.90 -19.11
N ASN A 160 -16.99 4.22 -19.10
CA ASN A 160 -17.12 5.00 -17.88
C ASN A 160 -18.58 5.42 -17.70
N PRO A 161 -19.41 4.69 -16.93
CA PRO A 161 -20.84 4.97 -16.76
C PRO A 161 -21.14 6.17 -15.83
N ARG A 162 -20.13 6.87 -15.31
CA ARG A 162 -20.31 8.07 -14.48
C ARG A 162 -20.91 9.22 -15.29
N ALA A 163 -21.34 10.29 -14.61
CA ALA A 163 -21.85 11.51 -15.23
C ALA A 163 -20.84 12.11 -16.23
N ALA A 164 -21.32 12.80 -17.27
CA ALA A 164 -20.50 13.22 -18.42
C ALA A 164 -19.30 14.14 -18.08
N ASP A 165 -19.39 14.86 -16.96
CA ASP A 165 -18.35 15.72 -16.39
C ASP A 165 -17.33 14.96 -15.51
N ASN A 166 -17.61 13.70 -15.15
CA ASN A 166 -16.75 12.86 -14.32
C ASN A 166 -15.75 12.06 -15.19
N LEU A 167 -14.63 12.70 -15.48
CA LEU A 167 -13.47 12.12 -16.14
C LEU A 167 -12.79 11.08 -15.22
N SER A 168 -12.44 9.91 -15.77
CA SER A 168 -11.66 8.92 -15.02
C SER A 168 -10.23 9.38 -14.77
N GLY A 169 -9.61 8.86 -13.71
CA GLY A 169 -8.16 8.76 -13.64
C GLY A 169 -7.59 7.97 -14.82
N THR A 170 -6.26 7.97 -14.99
CA THR A 170 -5.61 7.13 -16.01
C THR A 170 -6.02 5.67 -15.78
N LEU A 171 -6.62 5.05 -16.79
CA LEU A 171 -7.00 3.64 -16.77
C LEU A 171 -5.81 2.77 -17.19
N SER A 172 -5.70 1.61 -16.56
CA SER A 172 -4.69 0.58 -16.80
C SER A 172 -5.39 -0.76 -16.98
N LEU A 173 -5.06 -1.47 -18.06
CA LEU A 173 -5.38 -2.89 -18.20
C LEU A 173 -4.18 -3.71 -17.76
N GLU A 174 -4.38 -4.61 -16.81
CA GLU A 174 -3.30 -5.40 -16.22
C GLU A 174 -3.68 -6.87 -16.15
N LEU A 175 -2.87 -7.74 -16.76
CA LEU A 175 -3.01 -9.18 -16.63
C LEU A 175 -2.17 -9.65 -15.44
N TRP A 176 -2.79 -10.37 -14.50
CA TRP A 176 -2.18 -10.85 -13.26
C TRP A 176 -2.24 -12.37 -13.15
N ALA A 177 -1.16 -12.96 -12.65
CA ALA A 177 -1.10 -14.33 -12.16
C ALA A 177 -1.22 -14.29 -10.62
N LEU A 178 -2.21 -14.98 -10.07
CA LEU A 178 -2.67 -14.86 -8.69
C LEU A 178 -2.73 -16.21 -7.98
N ASP A 179 -2.53 -16.19 -6.65
CA ASP A 179 -2.62 -17.39 -5.79
C ASP A 179 -4.04 -17.99 -5.74
N ALA A 180 -5.05 -17.16 -6.00
CA ALA A 180 -6.47 -17.49 -6.02
C ALA A 180 -7.20 -16.58 -7.05
N PRO A 181 -8.42 -16.92 -7.50
CA PRO A 181 -9.22 -16.02 -8.32
C PRO A 181 -9.38 -14.65 -7.63
N TYR A 182 -9.26 -13.56 -8.39
CA TYR A 182 -9.41 -12.22 -7.84
C TYR A 182 -10.82 -12.01 -7.27
N SER A 183 -10.91 -11.30 -6.15
CA SER A 183 -12.17 -10.96 -5.50
C SER A 183 -12.32 -9.46 -5.26
N ASN A 184 -11.34 -8.84 -4.61
CA ASN A 184 -11.36 -7.44 -4.17
C ASN A 184 -9.94 -6.97 -3.79
N GLY A 185 -9.80 -5.67 -3.55
CA GLY A 185 -8.60 -5.08 -2.96
C GLY A 185 -7.35 -5.16 -3.85
N ILE A 186 -6.18 -5.20 -3.21
CA ILE A 186 -4.88 -5.27 -3.89
C ILE A 186 -4.68 -6.69 -4.43
N PRO A 187 -4.34 -6.88 -5.72
CA PRO A 187 -4.09 -8.22 -6.27
C PRO A 187 -2.89 -8.87 -5.58
N ASN A 188 -3.09 -10.10 -5.08
CA ASN A 188 -2.05 -10.91 -4.47
C ASN A 188 -1.47 -11.89 -5.51
N GLY A 189 -0.30 -11.56 -6.04
CA GLY A 189 0.39 -12.33 -7.07
C GLY A 189 1.37 -11.47 -7.86
N MET A 190 1.57 -11.82 -9.14
CA MET A 190 2.54 -11.19 -10.03
C MET A 190 1.86 -10.61 -11.28
N GLN A 191 2.19 -9.37 -11.63
CA GLN A 191 1.73 -8.74 -12.86
C GLN A 191 2.49 -9.34 -14.06
N VAL A 192 1.75 -9.90 -15.02
CA VAL A 192 2.26 -10.62 -16.19
C VAL A 192 2.40 -9.70 -17.39
N ALA A 193 1.46 -8.76 -17.56
CA ALA A 193 1.50 -7.69 -18.55
C ALA A 193 0.65 -6.50 -18.07
N ALA A 194 0.98 -5.29 -18.50
CA ALA A 194 0.19 -4.09 -18.18
C ALA A 194 0.31 -3.01 -19.26
N SER A 195 -0.74 -2.20 -19.41
CA SER A 195 -0.76 -1.03 -20.28
C SER A 195 -1.66 0.06 -19.74
N ALA A 196 -1.12 1.27 -19.59
CA ALA A 196 -1.91 2.46 -19.36
C ALA A 196 -2.60 2.89 -20.67
N ILE A 197 -3.92 2.90 -20.68
CA ILE A 197 -4.76 3.16 -21.87
C ILE A 197 -5.34 4.59 -21.93
N GLY A 198 -5.04 5.43 -20.92
CA GLY A 198 -5.45 6.83 -20.85
C GLY A 198 -6.68 7.07 -19.96
N SER A 199 -7.20 8.29 -19.94
CA SER A 199 -8.44 8.65 -19.23
C SER A 199 -9.66 8.59 -20.15
N LEU A 200 -10.80 8.21 -19.57
CA LEU A 200 -12.09 8.06 -20.26
C LEU A 200 -13.11 9.01 -19.63
N ALA A 201 -13.69 9.91 -20.43
CA ALA A 201 -14.76 10.80 -19.98
C ALA A 201 -16.00 9.99 -19.56
N GLY A 202 -16.79 10.51 -18.60
CA GLY A 202 -18.06 9.88 -18.24
C GLY A 202 -19.02 9.81 -19.43
N GLN A 203 -19.90 8.81 -19.41
CA GLN A 203 -20.82 8.47 -20.52
C GLN A 203 -20.12 8.13 -21.86
N ASN A 204 -18.81 7.88 -21.86
CA ASN A 204 -18.05 7.46 -23.03
C ASN A 204 -17.49 6.04 -22.84
N GLY A 205 -17.08 5.44 -23.95
CA GLY A 205 -16.43 4.12 -23.96
C GLY A 205 -15.47 3.94 -25.13
N TRP A 206 -14.56 2.97 -24.97
CA TRP A 206 -13.75 2.40 -26.03
C TRP A 206 -14.29 1.01 -26.40
N GLN A 207 -14.09 0.60 -27.65
CA GLN A 207 -14.65 -0.64 -28.20
C GLN A 207 -13.58 -1.36 -29.02
N GLY A 208 -13.57 -2.69 -28.99
CA GLY A 208 -12.66 -3.54 -29.77
C GLY A 208 -11.18 -3.32 -29.48
N LEU A 209 -10.79 -3.26 -28.20
CA LEU A 209 -9.39 -3.08 -27.84
C LEU A 209 -8.62 -4.38 -28.07
N ALA A 210 -7.58 -4.31 -28.90
CA ALA A 210 -6.58 -5.36 -29.07
C ALA A 210 -5.20 -4.78 -28.75
N LEU A 211 -4.49 -5.37 -27.79
CA LEU A 211 -3.19 -4.90 -27.32
C LEU A 211 -2.15 -6.02 -27.41
N GLU A 212 -0.98 -5.71 -27.97
CA GLU A 212 0.21 -6.55 -27.89
C GLU A 212 1.17 -5.95 -26.86
N LEU A 213 1.36 -6.64 -25.75
CA LEU A 213 2.13 -6.16 -24.59
C LEU A 213 3.37 -7.03 -24.37
N PRO A 214 4.48 -6.49 -23.81
CA PRO A 214 5.59 -7.31 -23.39
C PRO A 214 5.18 -8.23 -22.23
N LEU A 215 5.61 -9.49 -22.28
CA LEU A 215 5.49 -10.44 -21.17
C LEU A 215 6.49 -10.04 -20.07
N ALA A 216 6.01 -9.39 -19.02
CA ALA A 216 6.83 -8.81 -17.96
C ALA A 216 7.34 -9.87 -16.95
N ALA A 217 6.61 -10.98 -16.79
CA ALA A 217 6.94 -12.02 -15.83
C ALA A 217 6.43 -13.41 -16.24
N ARG A 218 7.11 -14.44 -15.74
CA ARG A 218 6.79 -15.87 -15.91
C ARG A 218 6.91 -16.58 -14.55
N PRO A 219 5.96 -16.39 -13.61
CA PRO A 219 6.07 -17.00 -12.30
C PRO A 219 5.94 -18.52 -12.41
N ALA A 220 6.96 -19.25 -11.97
CA ALA A 220 6.98 -20.71 -12.00
C ALA A 220 5.78 -21.31 -11.24
N GLY A 221 5.22 -22.42 -11.75
CA GLY A 221 4.04 -23.06 -11.19
C GLY A 221 2.75 -22.71 -11.92
N THR A 222 1.61 -23.00 -11.30
CA THR A 222 0.26 -22.88 -11.89
C THR A 222 -0.56 -21.83 -11.16
N TRP A 223 -1.11 -20.87 -11.91
CA TRP A 223 -1.69 -19.63 -11.37
C TRP A 223 -3.10 -19.37 -11.88
N HIS A 224 -3.91 -18.75 -11.04
CA HIS A 224 -5.20 -18.17 -11.47
C HIS A 224 -4.93 -16.88 -12.24
N ILE A 225 -5.50 -16.74 -13.44
CA ILE A 225 -5.28 -15.54 -14.26
C ILE A 225 -6.49 -14.60 -14.16
N ALA A 226 -6.22 -13.31 -13.97
CA ALA A 226 -7.23 -12.27 -14.00
C ALA A 226 -6.77 -11.08 -14.85
N LEU A 227 -7.69 -10.52 -15.65
CA LEU A 227 -7.52 -9.19 -16.25
C LEU A 227 -8.18 -8.18 -15.33
N LEU A 228 -7.43 -7.16 -14.90
CA LEU A 228 -7.90 -6.09 -14.03
C LEU A 228 -8.00 -4.78 -14.82
N LEU A 229 -9.13 -4.10 -14.73
CA LEU A 229 -9.28 -2.71 -15.10
C LEU A 229 -9.07 -1.85 -13.86
N ARG A 230 -8.00 -1.04 -13.87
CA ARG A 230 -7.59 -0.20 -12.73
C ARG A 230 -7.59 1.26 -13.10
N GLU A 231 -7.90 2.11 -12.13
CA GLU A 231 -7.93 3.57 -12.28
C GLU A 231 -6.93 4.22 -11.33
N TRP A 232 -6.16 5.18 -11.83
CA TRP A 232 -5.26 5.98 -11.01
C TRP A 232 -6.04 6.99 -10.14
N THR A 233 -5.93 6.87 -8.83
CA THR A 233 -6.51 7.79 -7.84
C THR A 233 -5.41 8.53 -7.07
N ALA A 234 -5.78 9.42 -6.14
CA ALA A 234 -4.84 10.02 -5.17
C ALA A 234 -4.07 8.97 -4.33
N PHE A 235 -4.59 7.75 -4.22
CA PHE A 235 -4.01 6.64 -3.46
C PHE A 235 -3.31 5.59 -4.35
N GLY A 236 -3.13 5.88 -5.64
CA GLY A 236 -2.57 4.98 -6.65
C GLY A 236 -3.63 4.19 -7.42
N TYR A 237 -3.23 3.09 -8.06
CA TYR A 237 -4.12 2.28 -8.90
C TYR A 237 -5.09 1.42 -8.07
N VAL A 238 -6.38 1.77 -8.12
CA VAL A 238 -7.50 1.01 -7.53
C VAL A 238 -8.15 0.17 -8.63
N THR A 239 -8.44 -1.11 -8.36
CA THR A 239 -9.19 -1.96 -9.29
C THR A 239 -10.66 -1.53 -9.30
N ARG A 240 -11.21 -1.26 -10.49
CA ARG A 240 -12.61 -0.87 -10.69
C ARG A 240 -13.46 -1.99 -11.27
N ASP A 241 -12.88 -2.81 -12.13
CA ASP A 241 -13.54 -4.01 -12.66
C ASP A 241 -12.50 -5.08 -13.01
N PHE A 242 -12.94 -6.31 -13.24
CA PHE A 242 -12.05 -7.44 -13.54
C PHE A 242 -12.75 -8.55 -14.32
N THR A 243 -11.95 -9.45 -14.88
CA THR A 243 -12.41 -10.76 -15.35
C THR A 243 -11.42 -11.83 -14.87
N ASN A 244 -11.93 -12.81 -14.11
CA ASN A 244 -11.18 -14.03 -13.81
C ASN A 244 -11.32 -15.01 -14.97
N PHE A 245 -10.22 -15.58 -15.44
CA PHE A 245 -10.25 -16.63 -16.45
C PHE A 245 -10.38 -18.01 -15.78
N PRO A 246 -11.26 -18.90 -16.29
CA PRO A 246 -11.58 -20.16 -15.61
C PRO A 246 -10.47 -21.22 -15.71
N LEU A 247 -9.59 -21.10 -16.70
CA LEU A 247 -8.44 -21.98 -16.87
C LEU A 247 -7.20 -21.32 -16.27
N PRO A 248 -6.46 -22.01 -15.38
CA PRO A 248 -5.20 -21.50 -14.88
C PRO A 248 -4.11 -21.58 -15.97
N LEU A 249 -3.05 -20.80 -15.80
CA LEU A 249 -1.87 -20.84 -16.66
C LEU A 249 -0.66 -21.33 -15.87
N SER A 250 0.15 -22.17 -16.49
CA SER A 250 1.37 -22.72 -15.91
C SER A 250 2.61 -22.23 -16.64
N TRP A 251 3.64 -21.85 -15.88
CA TRP A 251 4.99 -21.70 -16.40
C TRP A 251 5.91 -22.72 -15.76
N GLU A 252 6.79 -23.32 -16.55
CA GLU A 252 7.84 -24.19 -16.04
C GLU A 252 8.77 -23.38 -15.13
N ALA A 253 9.27 -24.02 -14.07
CA ALA A 253 10.38 -23.46 -13.31
C ALA A 253 11.59 -23.41 -14.23
N GLU A 254 12.09 -22.20 -14.53
CA GLU A 254 13.34 -22.05 -15.26
C GLU A 254 14.42 -22.80 -14.48
N ALA A 255 14.98 -23.83 -15.10
CA ALA A 255 15.90 -24.73 -14.44
C ALA A 255 17.12 -23.93 -14.02
N VAL A 256 17.24 -23.66 -12.71
CA VAL A 256 18.44 -23.08 -12.13
C VAL A 256 19.56 -24.07 -12.40
N ALA A 257 20.34 -23.81 -13.44
CA ALA A 257 21.53 -24.57 -13.73
C ALA A 257 22.41 -24.49 -12.49
N GLU A 258 22.58 -25.63 -11.80
CA GLU A 258 23.62 -25.75 -10.79
C GLU A 258 24.93 -25.26 -11.44
N PRO A 259 25.65 -24.31 -10.84
CA PRO A 259 26.93 -23.89 -11.38
C PRO A 259 27.84 -25.12 -11.38
N ALA A 260 28.08 -25.65 -12.59
CA ALA A 260 28.90 -26.84 -12.77
C ALA A 260 30.23 -26.61 -12.06
N ALA A 261 30.58 -27.53 -11.15
CA ALA A 261 31.71 -27.35 -10.24
C ALA A 261 33.01 -27.14 -11.03
N GLU A 262 33.43 -25.88 -11.16
CA GLU A 262 34.61 -25.52 -11.92
C GLU A 262 35.84 -25.98 -11.14
N VAL A 263 36.51 -27.01 -11.67
CA VAL A 263 37.69 -27.63 -11.07
C VAL A 263 38.85 -26.63 -11.04
N VAL A 264 39.01 -25.95 -9.90
CA VAL A 264 40.10 -25.01 -9.68
C VAL A 264 41.42 -25.77 -9.55
N ALA A 265 42.29 -25.59 -10.55
CA ALA A 265 43.69 -25.98 -10.46
C ALA A 265 44.51 -24.86 -9.80
N GLU A 266 45.16 -25.17 -8.68
CA GLU A 266 46.31 -24.42 -8.13
C GLU A 266 47.53 -24.50 -9.08
N PRO A 267 48.61 -23.69 -8.93
CA PRO A 267 49.06 -22.88 -7.77
C PRO A 267 49.31 -21.39 -8.16
N VAL A 268 49.91 -20.45 -7.40
CA VAL A 268 51.02 -20.50 -6.44
C VAL A 268 50.95 -19.31 -5.45
N ALA A 269 51.21 -19.56 -4.16
CA ALA A 269 51.61 -18.52 -3.21
C ALA A 269 52.66 -19.06 -2.23
N VAL A 270 53.80 -18.37 -2.11
CA VAL A 270 54.96 -18.81 -1.30
C VAL A 270 54.83 -18.37 0.16
N ALA A 271 55.26 -19.24 1.07
CA ALA A 271 55.04 -19.16 2.51
C ALA A 271 55.79 -18.03 3.27
N LYS A 272 55.23 -17.67 4.44
CA LYS A 272 55.91 -17.35 5.73
C LYS A 272 54.86 -17.29 6.85
N THR A 273 54.64 -18.38 7.59
CA THR A 273 55.14 -18.63 8.97
C THR A 273 54.60 -17.64 10.03
N VAL A 274 53.61 -18.03 10.88
CA VAL A 274 53.75 -18.66 12.24
C VAL A 274 54.14 -17.60 13.32
N THR A 275 53.57 -17.46 14.53
CA THR A 275 52.68 -18.23 15.45
C THR A 275 51.75 -17.23 16.20
N GLU A 276 50.48 -17.52 16.50
CA GLU A 276 49.91 -18.15 17.72
C GLU A 276 50.22 -17.47 19.09
N ALA A 277 49.17 -16.96 19.77
CA ALA A 277 48.92 -17.13 21.22
C ALA A 277 47.61 -16.46 21.70
N LYS A 278 46.74 -17.23 22.38
CA LYS A 278 45.64 -16.76 23.26
C LYS A 278 46.14 -16.94 24.71
N PRO A 279 45.78 -16.11 25.72
CA PRO A 279 44.48 -16.29 26.40
C PRO A 279 43.81 -15.00 26.94
N ALA A 280 42.54 -15.10 27.34
CA ALA A 280 41.84 -14.13 28.21
C ALA A 280 41.98 -14.59 29.69
N PRO A 281 41.71 -13.79 30.76
CA PRO A 281 40.35 -13.29 31.06
C PRO A 281 40.17 -12.00 31.96
N LYS A 282 38.92 -11.48 32.03
CA LYS A 282 38.18 -10.85 33.18
C LYS A 282 38.93 -9.83 34.11
N ALA A 283 38.44 -8.63 34.45
CA ALA A 283 37.15 -8.33 35.12
C ALA A 283 36.97 -6.81 35.48
N LYS A 284 35.71 -6.31 35.54
CA LYS A 284 35.13 -5.26 36.45
C LYS A 284 35.77 -3.83 36.49
N SER A 285 35.09 -2.71 36.81
CA SER A 285 33.65 -2.31 36.85
C SER A 285 33.50 -0.83 37.26
N ALA A 286 32.49 -0.10 36.76
CA ALA A 286 31.94 1.18 37.29
C ALA A 286 32.90 2.42 37.27
N SER A 287 32.51 3.69 37.18
CA SER A 287 31.24 4.43 36.94
C SER A 287 31.59 5.77 36.22
N LYS A 288 30.79 6.84 36.01
CA LYS A 288 29.47 7.31 36.50
C LYS A 288 28.83 8.26 35.46
N ALA A 289 27.56 8.61 35.65
CA ALA A 289 26.77 9.48 34.77
C ALA A 289 26.95 11.00 35.00
N ALA A 290 26.59 11.80 33.98
CA ALA A 290 25.94 13.12 34.17
C ALA A 290 25.14 13.56 32.91
N ALA A 291 23.87 13.87 33.11
CA ALA A 291 23.04 14.80 32.32
C ALA A 291 22.37 15.74 33.35
N PRO A 292 21.89 16.97 33.03
CA PRO A 292 20.62 17.08 32.29
C PRO A 292 20.32 18.38 31.51
N LYS A 293 19.15 18.36 30.85
CA LYS A 293 18.21 19.48 30.58
C LYS A 293 18.45 20.41 29.38
N ALA A 294 17.40 21.15 29.04
CA ALA A 294 17.04 21.54 27.67
C ALA A 294 16.57 23.00 27.52
N ALA A 295 16.36 23.39 26.25
CA ALA A 295 15.36 24.33 25.71
C ALA A 295 15.82 25.68 25.11
N ALA A 296 15.19 25.97 23.97
CA ALA A 296 14.92 27.26 23.31
C ALA A 296 16.02 27.93 22.44
N PRO A 297 15.63 28.67 21.36
CA PRO A 297 16.48 28.84 20.17
C PRO A 297 16.90 30.29 19.86
N ALA A 298 17.99 30.46 19.10
CA ALA A 298 18.33 31.76 18.50
C ALA A 298 19.14 31.68 17.19
N LYS A 299 18.51 32.20 16.13
CA LYS A 299 19.07 33.00 15.01
C LYS A 299 20.13 32.42 14.05
N ALA A 300 19.84 32.61 12.76
CA ALA A 300 20.63 32.19 11.61
C ALA A 300 22.06 32.76 11.55
N ALA A 301 22.99 31.93 11.06
CA ALA A 301 24.29 32.34 10.55
C ALA A 301 24.70 31.49 9.33
N ALA A 302 25.19 32.17 8.29
CA ALA A 302 25.95 31.69 7.14
C ALA A 302 25.58 30.32 6.50
N VAL A 303 25.07 30.35 5.27
CA VAL A 303 24.99 29.18 4.39
C VAL A 303 26.42 28.76 3.99
N PRO A 304 26.92 27.56 4.34
CA PRO A 304 28.10 27.02 3.69
C PRO A 304 27.71 26.58 2.28
N ALA A 305 28.48 26.95 1.27
CA ALA A 305 28.20 26.61 -0.13
C ALA A 305 28.35 25.11 -0.47
N THR A 306 28.62 24.27 0.53
CA THR A 306 28.85 22.82 0.42
C THR A 306 28.22 22.10 1.62
N VAL A 307 27.36 21.12 1.36
CA VAL A 307 26.67 20.34 2.40
C VAL A 307 27.49 19.09 2.75
N SER A 308 27.83 18.91 4.03
CA SER A 308 28.65 17.77 4.51
C SER A 308 27.84 16.47 4.53
N VAL A 309 28.22 15.53 3.67
CA VAL A 309 27.58 14.23 3.48
C VAL A 309 27.54 13.42 4.77
N ASN A 310 28.56 13.51 5.63
CA ASN A 310 28.60 12.77 6.90
C ASN A 310 27.90 13.48 8.07
N LYS A 311 27.74 14.82 8.04
CA LYS A 311 27.24 15.60 9.19
C LYS A 311 25.87 16.24 8.99
N ALA A 312 25.43 16.49 7.76
CA ALA A 312 24.18 17.18 7.48
C ALA A 312 22.94 16.39 7.94
N SER A 313 21.87 17.10 8.28
CA SER A 313 20.55 16.51 8.45
C SER A 313 19.93 16.10 7.11
N GLU A 314 18.89 15.26 7.15
CA GLU A 314 18.13 14.87 5.95
C GLU A 314 17.51 16.09 5.25
N ALA A 315 17.08 17.10 6.02
CA ALA A 315 16.52 18.35 5.50
C ALA A 315 17.57 19.19 4.73
N GLU A 316 18.81 19.27 5.23
CA GLU A 316 19.91 19.98 4.56
C GLU A 316 20.37 19.27 3.30
N LEU A 317 20.37 17.94 3.28
CA LEU A 317 20.63 17.16 2.06
C LEU A 317 19.50 17.34 1.04
N ALA A 318 18.24 17.25 1.45
CA ALA A 318 17.08 17.46 0.58
C ALA A 318 16.99 18.90 0.01
N ALA A 319 17.63 19.88 0.65
CA ALA A 319 17.76 21.25 0.14
C ALA A 319 18.81 21.39 -1.00
N VAL A 320 19.64 20.37 -1.25
CA VAL A 320 20.62 20.39 -2.36
C VAL A 320 19.88 20.26 -3.69
N LYS A 321 19.95 21.32 -4.52
CA LYS A 321 19.27 21.40 -5.82
C LYS A 321 19.67 20.24 -6.73
N GLY A 322 18.74 19.29 -6.92
CA GLY A 322 18.93 18.10 -7.75
C GLY A 322 19.13 16.79 -6.99
N LEU A 323 19.11 16.80 -5.64
CA LEU A 323 19.10 15.59 -4.83
C LEU A 323 17.63 15.19 -4.48
N PRO A 324 17.14 14.00 -4.89
CA PRO A 324 15.83 13.53 -4.48
C PRO A 324 15.78 13.19 -2.99
N LYS A 325 14.65 13.44 -2.31
CA LYS A 325 14.47 13.15 -0.88
C LYS A 325 14.84 11.70 -0.52
N ALA A 326 14.43 10.72 -1.33
CA ALA A 326 14.77 9.32 -1.13
C ALA A 326 16.29 9.03 -1.14
N VAL A 327 17.06 9.79 -1.94
CA VAL A 327 18.53 9.68 -1.98
C VAL A 327 19.14 10.39 -0.76
N ALA A 328 18.56 11.50 -0.30
CA ALA A 328 18.96 12.14 0.96
C ALA A 328 18.81 11.20 2.16
N SER A 329 17.67 10.52 2.32
CA SER A 329 17.45 9.52 3.37
C SER A 329 18.44 8.35 3.26
N ALA A 330 18.69 7.86 2.03
CA ALA A 330 19.63 6.77 1.78
C ALA A 330 21.10 7.15 2.06
N ILE A 331 21.49 8.42 1.83
CA ILE A 331 22.79 8.95 2.25
C ILE A 331 22.92 8.95 3.77
N VAL A 332 21.90 9.40 4.50
CA VAL A 332 21.92 9.39 5.98
C VAL A 332 22.07 7.97 6.52
N ALA A 333 21.36 7.00 5.93
CA ALA A 333 21.40 5.60 6.34
C ALA A 333 22.74 4.88 6.06
N ALA A 334 23.49 5.31 5.04
CA ALA A 334 24.72 4.65 4.59
C ALA A 334 26.02 5.31 5.11
N ARG A 335 25.93 6.19 6.11
CA ARG A 335 27.09 6.83 6.76
C ARG A 335 27.93 5.81 7.56
N PRO A 336 29.25 6.01 7.70
CA PRO A 336 30.05 7.13 7.18
C PRO A 336 30.73 6.82 5.83
N PHE A 337 30.88 7.85 5.00
CA PHE A 337 31.63 7.82 3.74
C PHE A 337 33.03 8.40 3.90
N LYS A 338 34.03 7.78 3.27
CA LYS A 338 35.43 8.23 3.24
C LYS A 338 35.75 9.08 2.01
N THR A 339 35.07 8.85 0.89
CA THR A 339 35.21 9.65 -0.34
C THR A 339 33.84 9.92 -0.96
N LEU A 340 33.73 11.01 -1.74
CA LEU A 340 32.47 11.35 -2.42
C LEU A 340 32.08 10.29 -3.48
N ASP A 341 33.03 9.54 -4.03
CA ASP A 341 32.74 8.50 -5.02
C ASP A 341 32.09 7.23 -4.40
N GLU A 342 32.16 7.05 -3.08
CA GLU A 342 31.39 5.99 -2.40
C GLU A 342 29.88 6.24 -2.44
N LEU A 343 29.44 7.49 -2.70
CA LEU A 343 28.02 7.81 -2.88
C LEU A 343 27.37 7.06 -4.04
N VAL A 344 28.12 6.61 -5.05
CA VAL A 344 27.56 5.81 -6.17
C VAL A 344 27.00 4.46 -5.69
N LYS A 345 27.41 3.97 -4.52
CA LYS A 345 26.85 2.76 -3.88
C LYS A 345 25.49 3.00 -3.23
N VAL A 346 25.06 4.25 -3.05
CA VAL A 346 23.76 4.59 -2.47
C VAL A 346 22.67 4.35 -3.51
N LYS A 347 21.65 3.57 -3.14
CA LYS A 347 20.51 3.24 -4.01
C LYS A 347 19.83 4.51 -4.53
N GLY A 348 19.93 4.75 -5.83
CA GLY A 348 19.39 5.94 -6.52
C GLY A 348 20.43 7.02 -6.89
N MET A 349 21.69 6.89 -6.47
CA MET A 349 22.77 7.82 -6.81
C MET A 349 23.60 7.29 -8.00
N GLY A 350 23.27 7.69 -9.22
CA GLY A 350 24.07 7.36 -10.41
C GLY A 350 25.28 8.29 -10.61
N VAL A 351 26.32 7.81 -11.31
CA VAL A 351 27.56 8.58 -11.62
C VAL A 351 27.25 9.96 -12.21
N LYS A 352 26.31 10.04 -13.17
CA LYS A 352 25.86 11.30 -13.80
C LYS A 352 25.15 12.28 -12.86
N MET A 353 24.61 11.80 -11.74
CA MET A 353 23.99 12.63 -10.70
C MET A 353 25.07 13.10 -9.71
N LEU A 354 25.98 12.21 -9.30
CA LEU A 354 27.13 12.56 -8.46
C LEU A 354 27.98 13.66 -9.10
N ASP A 355 28.32 13.56 -10.39
CA ASP A 355 29.15 14.58 -11.06
C ASP A 355 28.49 15.97 -11.14
N LYS A 356 27.15 16.04 -11.14
CA LYS A 356 26.41 17.31 -11.04
C LYS A 356 26.37 17.87 -9.61
N LEU A 357 26.53 17.01 -8.60
CA LEU A 357 26.41 17.35 -7.18
C LEU A 357 27.78 17.51 -6.47
N LYS A 358 28.89 17.06 -7.08
CA LYS A 358 30.27 17.21 -6.58
C LYS A 358 30.64 18.66 -6.22
N GLY A 359 30.02 19.66 -6.87
CA GLY A 359 30.23 21.08 -6.56
C GLY A 359 29.47 21.62 -5.34
N GLY A 360 28.50 20.88 -4.79
CA GLY A 360 27.66 21.29 -3.67
C GLY A 360 27.72 20.36 -2.44
N LEU A 361 28.56 19.32 -2.49
CA LEU A 361 28.73 18.33 -1.42
C LEU A 361 30.17 18.32 -0.90
N SER A 362 30.34 18.24 0.41
CA SER A 362 31.62 17.93 1.07
C SER A 362 31.53 16.60 1.81
N LEU A 363 32.67 16.06 2.26
CA LEU A 363 32.67 14.98 3.26
C LEU A 363 32.20 15.47 4.64
#